data_AF-A0A1E1W4P2-F1
#
_entry.id   AF-A0A1E1W4P2-F1
#
_cell.length_a   1.000
_cell.length_b   1.000
_cell.length_c   1.000
_cell.angle_alpha   90.00
_cell.angle_beta   90.00
_cell.angle_gamma   90.00
#
_symmetry.space_group_name_H-M   'P 1'
#
loop_
_entity.id
_entity.type
_entity.pdbx_description
1 polymer ?
#
loop_
_entity_poly.entity_id
_entity_poly.type
_entity_poly.pdbx_seq_one_letter_code
_entity_poly.pdbx_strand_id
1 'polypeptide(L)'
;MRQSSTLILLAVMVAQAYCAPQLISFKDGKIGVNFAGYHAAAGLGGLLGNGATGGLFAEAGTPHGQSARAGLGGAVDANGGSSGGLYAGATAGGNVKASAGLGGGVTAEKSAGTGYATAQAGDRVASSGLVRDPLEKARRKEERRRRKELKKLKHAAEKEAKKD
;
A
#
# COMPACT_ATOMS: atom_id res chain seq x y z
N MET A 1 -1.00 -61.30 5.31
CA MET A 1 -1.94 -60.15 5.26
C MET A 1 -1.66 -59.06 6.32
N ARG A 2 -1.15 -59.39 7.53
CA ARG A 2 -0.88 -58.38 8.58
C ARG A 2 0.30 -57.43 8.29
N GLN A 3 1.39 -57.92 7.68
CA GLN A 3 2.60 -57.11 7.41
C GLN A 3 2.40 -56.03 6.32
N SER A 4 1.59 -56.29 5.29
CA SER A 4 1.31 -55.31 4.24
C SER A 4 0.50 -54.13 4.76
N SER A 5 -0.38 -54.37 5.75
CA SER A 5 -1.21 -53.32 6.36
C SER A 5 -0.38 -52.35 7.19
N THR A 6 0.63 -52.85 7.93
CA THR A 6 1.56 -52.02 8.70
C THR A 6 2.48 -51.18 7.81
N LEU A 7 2.95 -51.73 6.69
CA LEU A 7 3.76 -51.00 5.72
C LEU A 7 2.97 -49.86 5.05
N ILE A 8 1.71 -50.10 4.70
CA ILE A 8 0.82 -49.07 4.13
C ILE A 8 0.54 -47.99 5.17
N LEU A 9 0.23 -48.36 6.41
CA LEU A 9 -0.03 -47.40 7.48
C LEU A 9 1.22 -46.54 7.79
N LEU A 10 2.40 -47.15 7.80
CA LEU A 10 3.67 -46.45 7.97
C LEU A 10 3.96 -45.50 6.80
N ALA A 11 3.74 -45.94 5.56
CA ALA A 11 3.92 -45.10 4.37
C ALA A 11 2.97 -43.89 4.37
N VAL A 12 1.70 -44.10 4.77
CA VAL A 12 0.73 -43.01 4.93
C VAL A 12 1.17 -42.05 6.02
N MET A 13 1.62 -42.54 7.18
CA MET A 13 2.09 -41.67 8.27
C MET A 13 3.36 -40.89 7.89
N VAL A 14 4.30 -41.50 7.16
CA VAL A 14 5.50 -40.82 6.66
C VAL A 14 5.14 -39.76 5.61
N ALA A 15 4.20 -40.06 4.70
CA ALA A 15 3.71 -39.08 3.73
C ALA A 15 2.99 -37.90 4.41
N GLN A 16 2.22 -38.15 5.48
CA GLN A 16 1.54 -37.11 6.26
C GLN A 16 2.55 -36.24 7.04
N ALA A 17 3.63 -36.84 7.55
CA ALA A 17 4.69 -36.13 8.26
C ALA A 17 5.54 -35.23 7.34
N TYR A 18 5.83 -35.68 6.11
CA TYR A 18 6.55 -34.87 5.11
C TYR A 18 5.66 -33.83 4.41
N CYS A 19 4.35 -34.06 4.37
CA CYS A 19 3.38 -33.11 3.80
C CYS A 19 2.82 -32.12 4.84
N ALA A 20 3.18 -32.27 6.12
CA ALA A 20 2.75 -31.35 7.16
C ALA A 20 3.28 -29.93 6.86
N PRO A 21 2.39 -28.95 6.62
CA PRO A 21 2.81 -27.57 6.44
C PRO A 21 3.64 -27.14 7.64
N GLN A 22 4.78 -26.49 7.41
CA GLN A 22 5.64 -26.01 8.48
C GLN A 22 4.84 -25.10 9.42
N LEU A 23 4.65 -25.54 10.67
CA LEU A 23 3.87 -24.81 11.68
C LEU A 23 4.42 -23.40 11.91
N ILE A 24 5.74 -23.29 11.93
CA ILE A 24 6.48 -22.03 12.02
C ILE A 24 7.55 -22.04 10.92
N SER A 25 7.68 -20.93 10.20
CA SER A 25 8.65 -20.76 9.12
C SER A 25 9.46 -19.49 9.32
N PHE A 26 10.77 -19.59 9.16
CA PHE A 26 11.70 -18.45 9.09
C PHE A 26 12.39 -18.49 7.73
N LYS A 27 11.87 -17.74 6.76
CA LYS A 27 12.35 -17.75 5.37
C LYS A 27 12.43 -16.33 4.84
N ASP A 28 13.55 -15.97 4.21
CA ASP A 28 13.74 -14.69 3.52
C ASP A 28 13.43 -13.44 4.37
N GLY A 29 13.82 -13.45 5.65
CA GLY A 29 13.53 -12.34 6.57
C GLY A 29 12.06 -12.23 7.00
N LYS A 30 11.30 -13.32 6.82
CA LYS A 30 9.89 -13.45 7.21
C LYS A 30 9.76 -14.48 8.31
N ILE A 31 8.93 -14.17 9.29
CA ILE A 31 8.40 -15.11 10.26
C ILE A 31 6.97 -15.43 9.86
N GLY A 32 6.64 -16.71 9.75
CA GLY A 32 5.30 -17.15 9.39
C GLY A 32 4.86 -18.36 10.19
N VAL A 33 3.55 -18.55 10.24
CA VAL A 33 2.90 -19.72 10.81
C VAL A 33 1.93 -20.31 9.79
N ASN A 34 1.78 -21.63 9.80
CA ASN A 34 0.79 -22.33 9.00
C ASN A 34 0.17 -23.47 9.80
N PHE A 35 -1.11 -23.37 10.12
CA PHE A 35 -1.85 -24.39 10.86
C PHE A 35 -3.17 -24.70 10.17
N ALA A 36 -3.37 -25.96 9.78
CA ALA A 36 -4.59 -26.43 9.13
C ALA A 36 -5.05 -25.55 7.93
N GLY A 37 -4.09 -24.96 7.20
CA GLY A 37 -4.31 -24.07 6.06
C GLY A 37 -4.59 -22.60 6.41
N TYR A 38 -4.74 -22.27 7.69
CA TYR A 38 -4.61 -20.90 8.17
C TYR A 38 -3.15 -20.53 8.17
N HIS A 39 -2.80 -19.39 7.61
CA HIS A 39 -1.44 -18.91 7.57
C HIS A 39 -1.37 -17.45 7.98
N ALA A 40 -0.29 -17.08 8.64
CA ALA A 40 0.05 -15.69 8.85
C ALA A 40 1.55 -15.52 8.67
N ALA A 41 1.97 -14.43 8.06
CA ALA A 41 3.38 -14.10 7.90
C ALA A 41 3.59 -12.62 8.11
N ALA A 42 4.71 -12.26 8.72
CA ALA A 42 5.19 -10.90 8.80
C ALA A 42 6.69 -10.89 8.50
N GLY A 43 7.18 -9.80 7.93
CA GLY A 43 8.58 -9.74 7.60
C GLY A 43 9.01 -8.43 6.98
N LEU A 44 10.29 -8.40 6.66
CA LEU A 44 10.89 -7.27 5.97
C LEU A 44 10.61 -7.41 4.47
N GLY A 45 9.79 -6.49 3.95
CA GLY A 45 9.59 -6.32 2.51
C GLY A 45 10.78 -5.56 1.93
N GLY A 46 11.45 -6.15 0.93
CA GLY A 46 12.49 -5.47 0.14
C GLY A 46 13.93 -5.54 0.67
N LEU A 47 14.21 -6.37 1.68
CA LEU A 47 15.58 -6.60 2.18
C LEU A 47 16.50 -7.35 1.19
N LEU A 48 15.95 -7.93 0.10
CA LEU A 48 16.72 -8.68 -0.91
C LEU A 48 16.90 -7.95 -2.26
N GLY A 49 16.56 -6.66 -2.34
CA GLY A 49 16.77 -5.83 -3.54
C GLY A 49 17.87 -4.80 -3.29
N ASN A 50 18.92 -4.84 -4.10
CA ASN A 50 20.11 -4.00 -4.02
C ASN A 50 19.78 -2.49 -4.06
N GLY A 51 19.58 -1.86 -2.89
CA GLY A 51 19.36 -0.42 -2.73
C GLY A 51 18.07 -0.10 -1.96
N ALA A 52 18.19 0.10 -0.65
CA ALA A 52 17.22 0.77 0.24
C ALA A 52 15.76 0.87 -0.26
N THR A 53 15.09 -0.26 -0.45
CA THR A 53 13.62 -0.26 -0.50
C THR A 53 13.11 -1.12 0.63
N GLY A 54 13.36 -0.62 1.85
CA GLY A 54 12.93 -1.26 3.08
C GLY A 54 11.43 -1.17 3.26
N GLY A 55 10.89 -2.08 4.07
CA GLY A 55 9.49 -2.10 4.44
C GLY A 55 9.17 -3.23 5.39
N LEU A 56 8.02 -3.13 6.06
CA LEU A 56 7.42 -4.22 6.83
C LEU A 56 6.16 -4.64 6.12
N PHE A 57 5.89 -5.93 6.07
CA PHE A 57 4.58 -6.43 5.70
C PHE A 57 4.08 -7.43 6.73
N ALA A 58 2.76 -7.56 6.78
CA ALA A 58 2.06 -8.60 7.51
C ALA A 58 0.90 -9.10 6.65
N GLU A 59 0.69 -10.40 6.63
CA GLU A 59 -0.41 -11.06 5.94
C GLU A 59 -0.97 -12.19 6.79
N ALA A 60 -2.25 -12.47 6.61
CA ALA A 60 -2.94 -13.60 7.17
C ALA A 60 -3.97 -14.11 6.18
N GLY A 61 -4.18 -15.41 6.16
CA GLY A 61 -5.13 -16.06 5.27
C GLY A 61 -5.69 -17.33 5.86
N THR A 62 -6.80 -17.75 5.28
CA THR A 62 -7.54 -18.94 5.66
C THR A 62 -7.55 -19.95 4.50
N PRO A 63 -7.90 -21.22 4.76
CA PRO A 63 -8.00 -22.23 3.70
C PRO A 63 -9.07 -21.92 2.64
N HIS A 64 -10.05 -21.08 2.99
CA HIS A 64 -11.24 -20.83 2.17
C HIS A 64 -11.11 -19.57 1.30
N GLY A 65 -9.90 -19.00 1.22
CA GLY A 65 -9.59 -17.88 0.33
C GLY A 65 -9.80 -16.49 0.91
N GLN A 66 -10.27 -16.38 2.16
CA GLN A 66 -10.21 -15.11 2.90
C GLN A 66 -8.77 -14.80 3.26
N SER A 67 -8.35 -13.57 3.02
CA SER A 67 -7.01 -13.12 3.42
C SER A 67 -6.98 -11.61 3.65
N ALA A 68 -6.03 -11.17 4.46
CA ALA A 68 -5.72 -9.79 4.72
C ALA A 68 -4.21 -9.60 4.63
N ARG A 69 -3.77 -8.49 4.04
CA ARG A 69 -2.37 -8.11 3.99
C ARG A 69 -2.21 -6.61 4.09
N ALA A 70 -1.18 -6.19 4.80
CA ALA A 70 -0.78 -4.81 4.89
C ALA A 70 0.74 -4.72 4.81
N GLY A 71 1.24 -3.58 4.35
CA GLY A 71 2.65 -3.32 4.34
C GLY A 71 2.94 -1.83 4.25
N LEU A 72 4.10 -1.47 4.74
CA LEU A 72 4.68 -0.14 4.66
C LEU A 72 6.05 -0.30 4.02
N GLY A 73 6.45 0.64 3.18
CA GLY A 73 7.80 0.71 2.64
C GLY A 73 8.25 2.13 2.43
N GLY A 74 9.56 2.33 2.36
CA GLY A 74 10.12 3.64 2.11
C GLY A 74 11.62 3.61 1.90
N ALA A 75 12.10 4.72 1.35
CA ALA A 75 13.48 4.96 1.02
C ALA A 75 13.85 6.40 1.34
N VAL A 76 15.10 6.59 1.75
CA VAL A 76 15.74 7.90 1.82
C VAL A 76 16.84 7.93 0.76
N ASP A 77 16.91 9.02 0.01
CA ASP A 77 18.00 9.25 -0.93
C ASP A 77 19.19 9.97 -0.26
N ALA A 78 20.32 9.99 -0.94
CA ALA A 78 21.55 10.60 -0.42
C ALA A 78 21.45 12.13 -0.26
N ASN A 79 20.46 12.77 -0.89
CA ASN A 79 20.23 14.20 -0.86
C ASN A 79 19.18 14.60 0.19
N GLY A 80 18.77 13.67 1.07
CA GLY A 80 17.79 13.92 2.14
C GLY A 80 16.34 13.90 1.68
N GLY A 81 16.06 13.51 0.43
CA GLY A 81 14.72 13.18 -0.01
C GLY A 81 14.24 11.89 0.65
N SER A 82 12.96 11.84 1.01
CA SER A 82 12.32 10.62 1.52
C SER A 82 11.08 10.30 0.71
N SER A 83 10.84 9.01 0.50
CA SER A 83 9.65 8.50 -0.15
C SER A 83 9.17 7.25 0.55
N GLY A 84 7.88 6.98 0.46
CA GLY A 84 7.32 5.79 1.05
C GLY A 84 5.85 5.62 0.72
N GLY A 85 5.32 4.51 1.18
CA GLY A 85 3.92 4.21 1.04
C GLY A 85 3.48 3.14 2.02
N LEU A 86 2.17 3.07 2.16
CA LEU A 86 1.49 2.01 2.88
C LEU A 86 0.42 1.41 1.98
N TYR A 87 0.14 0.15 2.22
CA TYR A 87 -0.92 -0.60 1.60
C TYR A 87 -1.60 -1.43 2.67
N ALA A 88 -2.92 -1.53 2.60
CA ALA A 88 -3.69 -2.48 3.37
C ALA A 88 -4.83 -2.99 2.50
N GLY A 89 -5.11 -4.29 2.57
CA GLY A 89 -6.27 -4.83 1.89
C GLY A 89 -6.66 -6.21 2.41
N ALA A 90 -7.92 -6.54 2.23
CA ALA A 90 -8.49 -7.82 2.61
C ALA A 90 -9.48 -8.30 1.56
N THR A 91 -9.67 -9.60 1.51
CA THR A 91 -10.67 -10.29 0.69
C THR A 91 -11.41 -11.29 1.56
N ALA A 92 -12.73 -11.37 1.40
CA ALA A 92 -13.55 -12.42 1.98
C ALA A 92 -13.74 -13.60 1.01
N GLY A 93 -13.08 -13.58 -0.16
CA GLY A 93 -13.38 -14.49 -1.27
C GLY A 93 -14.63 -14.04 -2.04
N GLY A 94 -15.01 -14.78 -3.09
CA GLY A 94 -16.28 -14.55 -3.79
C GLY A 94 -16.51 -13.11 -4.29
N ASN A 95 -15.49 -12.46 -4.84
CA ASN A 95 -15.56 -11.06 -5.31
C ASN A 95 -15.86 -10.02 -4.23
N VAL A 96 -15.59 -10.32 -2.95
CA VAL A 96 -15.67 -9.35 -1.86
C VAL A 96 -14.26 -9.00 -1.40
N LYS A 97 -13.83 -7.76 -1.66
CA LYS A 97 -12.48 -7.28 -1.30
C LYS A 97 -12.46 -5.79 -1.08
N ALA A 98 -11.57 -5.33 -0.21
CA ALA A 98 -11.31 -3.92 -0.03
C ALA A 98 -9.80 -3.69 0.08
N SER A 99 -9.32 -2.58 -0.43
CA SER A 99 -7.92 -2.19 -0.27
C SER A 99 -7.78 -0.68 -0.26
N ALA A 100 -6.77 -0.19 0.44
CA ALA A 100 -6.37 1.19 0.42
C ALA A 100 -4.85 1.27 0.37
N GLY A 101 -4.35 2.35 -0.22
CA GLY A 101 -2.94 2.63 -0.25
C GLY A 101 -2.69 4.12 -0.22
N LEU A 102 -1.57 4.50 0.39
CA LEU A 102 -1.04 5.86 0.35
C LEU A 102 0.40 5.78 -0.12
N GLY A 103 0.82 6.71 -0.95
CA GLY A 103 2.21 6.86 -1.37
C GLY A 103 2.57 8.34 -1.38
N GLY A 104 3.79 8.66 -0.99
CA GLY A 104 4.24 10.04 -1.00
C GLY A 104 5.74 10.15 -0.93
N GLY A 105 6.23 11.33 -1.33
CA GLY A 105 7.63 11.65 -1.24
C GLY A 105 7.84 13.15 -1.09
N VAL A 106 8.93 13.48 -0.42
CA VAL A 106 9.41 14.82 -0.16
C VAL A 106 10.87 14.90 -0.57
N THR A 107 11.25 15.99 -1.21
CA THR A 107 12.63 16.42 -1.41
C THR A 107 12.77 17.83 -0.85
N ALA A 108 13.98 18.40 -0.89
CA ALA A 108 14.21 19.79 -0.49
C ALA A 108 13.31 20.80 -1.22
N GLU A 109 12.84 20.46 -2.42
CA GLU A 109 12.15 21.39 -3.32
C GLU A 109 10.67 21.05 -3.54
N LYS A 110 10.29 19.78 -3.39
CA LYS A 110 9.00 19.28 -3.84
C LYS A 110 8.42 18.26 -2.87
N SER A 111 7.09 18.28 -2.77
CA SER A 111 6.32 17.22 -2.13
C SER A 111 5.19 16.76 -3.04
N ALA A 112 4.99 15.46 -3.06
CA ALA A 112 3.87 14.83 -3.74
C ALA A 112 3.34 13.67 -2.89
N GLY A 113 2.02 13.51 -2.91
CA GLY A 113 1.33 12.40 -2.29
C GLY A 113 0.18 11.96 -3.19
N THR A 114 -0.11 10.68 -3.15
CA THR A 114 -1.22 10.04 -3.82
C THR A 114 -1.81 8.99 -2.89
N GLY A 115 -3.07 8.64 -3.08
CA GLY A 115 -3.69 7.58 -2.34
C GLY A 115 -4.91 7.03 -3.06
N TYR A 116 -5.36 5.87 -2.62
CA TYR A 116 -6.59 5.28 -3.11
C TYR A 116 -7.26 4.47 -2.02
N ALA A 117 -8.56 4.29 -2.17
CA ALA A 117 -9.35 3.32 -1.45
C ALA A 117 -10.29 2.65 -2.45
N THR A 118 -10.43 1.34 -2.37
CA THR A 118 -11.33 0.54 -3.18
C THR A 118 -12.07 -0.45 -2.31
N ALA A 119 -13.32 -0.70 -2.67
CA ALA A 119 -14.14 -1.77 -2.13
C ALA A 119 -14.89 -2.43 -3.28
N GLN A 120 -14.97 -3.74 -3.28
CA GLN A 120 -15.74 -4.53 -4.22
C GLN A 120 -16.61 -5.52 -3.44
N ALA A 121 -17.85 -5.65 -3.88
CA ALA A 121 -18.80 -6.66 -3.43
C ALA A 121 -19.56 -7.21 -4.63
N GLY A 122 -19.18 -8.40 -5.11
CA GLY A 122 -19.69 -8.95 -6.36
C GLY A 122 -19.31 -8.05 -7.54
N ASP A 123 -20.32 -7.59 -8.28
CA ASP A 123 -20.15 -6.70 -9.44
C ASP A 123 -20.13 -5.21 -9.06
N ARG A 124 -20.32 -4.88 -7.78
CA ARG A 124 -20.28 -3.50 -7.30
C ARG A 124 -18.87 -3.14 -6.89
N VAL A 125 -18.33 -2.06 -7.48
CA VAL A 125 -17.03 -1.50 -7.15
C VAL A 125 -17.21 -0.04 -6.74
N ALA A 126 -16.67 0.34 -5.59
CA ALA A 126 -16.49 1.72 -5.17
C ALA A 126 -15.00 2.01 -5.11
N SER A 127 -14.57 3.13 -5.68
CA SER A 127 -13.19 3.59 -5.62
C SER A 127 -13.14 5.09 -5.35
N SER A 128 -12.12 5.50 -4.60
CA SER A 128 -11.78 6.89 -4.35
C SER A 128 -10.27 7.05 -4.47
N GLY A 129 -9.82 8.19 -4.98
CA GLY A 129 -8.42 8.49 -5.20
C GLY A 129 -8.08 9.87 -4.69
N LEU A 130 -6.96 9.99 -3.98
CA LEU A 130 -6.33 11.25 -3.65
C LEU A 130 -5.32 11.56 -4.77
N VAL A 131 -5.73 12.40 -5.72
CA VAL A 131 -4.87 12.83 -6.82
C VAL A 131 -4.86 14.36 -6.86
N ARG A 132 -3.72 14.97 -7.17
CA ARG A 132 -3.64 16.42 -7.35
C ARG A 132 -4.49 16.81 -8.56
N ASP A 133 -5.50 17.66 -8.34
CA ASP A 133 -6.35 18.18 -9.42
C ASP A 133 -5.48 18.97 -10.42
N PRO A 134 -5.38 18.53 -11.70
CA PRO A 134 -4.62 19.23 -12.73
C PRO A 134 -5.07 20.68 -12.93
N LEU A 135 -6.36 20.97 -12.69
CA LEU A 135 -6.97 22.28 -12.90
C LEU A 135 -6.71 23.24 -11.74
N GLU A 136 -6.33 22.74 -10.57
CA GLU A 136 -6.06 23.58 -9.39
C GLU A 136 -4.90 24.55 -9.66
N LYS A 137 -3.82 24.07 -10.32
CA LYS A 137 -2.68 24.93 -10.67
C LYS A 137 -3.06 26.04 -11.64
N ALA A 138 -3.92 25.73 -12.63
CA ALA A 138 -4.39 26.71 -13.60
C ALA A 138 -5.26 27.78 -12.93
N ARG A 139 -6.22 27.36 -12.09
CA ARG A 139 -7.08 28.28 -11.32
C ARG A 139 -6.28 29.19 -10.39
N ARG A 140 -5.32 28.64 -9.63
CA ARG A 140 -4.43 29.46 -8.77
C ARG A 140 -3.61 30.47 -9.56
N LYS A 141 -3.15 30.11 -10.77
CA LYS A 141 -2.39 31.03 -11.64
C LYS A 141 -3.27 32.17 -12.16
N GLU A 142 -4.51 31.87 -12.56
CA GLU A 142 -5.47 32.87 -13.00
C GLU A 142 -5.87 33.82 -11.85
N GLU A 143 -6.15 33.29 -10.66
CA GLU A 143 -6.51 34.10 -9.50
C GLU A 143 -5.36 35.05 -9.12
N ARG A 144 -4.11 34.58 -9.19
CA ARG A 144 -2.93 35.45 -8.98
C ARG A 144 -2.83 36.57 -10.01
N ARG A 145 -3.20 36.33 -11.28
CA ARG A 145 -3.24 37.38 -12.31
C ARG A 145 -4.33 38.40 -11.99
N ARG A 146 -5.55 37.95 -11.69
CA ARG A 146 -6.66 38.84 -11.32
C ARG A 146 -6.33 39.69 -10.09
N ARG A 147 -5.70 39.11 -9.06
CA ARG A 147 -5.25 39.85 -7.88
C ARG A 147 -4.21 40.92 -8.21
N LYS A 148 -3.28 40.64 -9.14
CA LYS A 148 -2.29 41.62 -9.60
C LYS A 148 -2.96 42.78 -10.35
N GLU A 149 -3.89 42.48 -11.24
CA GLU A 149 -4.63 43.51 -11.98
C GLU A 149 -5.49 44.37 -11.05
N LEU A 150 -6.21 43.75 -10.10
CA LEU A 150 -7.00 44.48 -9.12
C LEU A 150 -6.14 45.42 -8.26
N LYS A 151 -4.93 44.98 -7.86
CA LYS A 151 -3.99 45.84 -7.13
C LYS A 151 -3.53 47.04 -7.96
N LYS A 152 -3.23 46.84 -9.25
CA LYS A 152 -2.85 47.95 -10.15
C LYS A 152 -3.99 48.96 -10.30
N LEU A 153 -5.22 48.49 -10.50
CA LEU A 153 -6.40 49.35 -10.64
C LEU A 153 -6.66 50.17 -9.38
N LYS A 154 -6.60 49.54 -8.20
CA LYS A 154 -6.72 50.27 -6.92
C LYS A 154 -5.65 51.33 -6.76
N HIS A 155 -4.40 51.02 -7.12
CA HIS A 155 -3.30 51.95 -7.00
C HIS A 155 -3.37 53.10 -8.03
N ALA A 156 -3.97 52.86 -9.20
CA ALA A 156 -4.26 53.89 -10.20
C ALA A 156 -5.39 54.81 -9.73
N ALA A 157 -6.49 54.25 -9.22
CA ALA A 157 -7.61 55.01 -8.65
C ALA A 157 -7.17 55.88 -7.46
N GLU A 158 -6.31 55.37 -6.57
CA GLU A 158 -5.77 56.15 -5.45
C GLU A 158 -4.84 57.28 -5.92
N LYS A 159 -4.13 57.09 -7.04
CA LYS A 159 -3.31 58.15 -7.66
C LYS A 159 -4.16 59.23 -8.32
N GLU A 160 -5.28 58.87 -8.95
CA GLU A 160 -6.23 59.84 -9.50
C GLU A 160 -6.91 60.63 -8.40
N ALA A 161 -7.34 59.99 -7.31
CA ALA A 161 -7.96 60.66 -6.16
C ALA A 161 -7.02 61.59 -5.37
N LYS A 162 -5.69 61.52 -5.59
CA LYS A 162 -4.68 62.42 -4.98
C LYS A 162 -4.25 63.55 -5.93
N LYS A 163 -4.81 63.61 -7.13
CA LYS A 163 -4.48 64.61 -8.16
C LYS A 163 -5.48 65.78 -8.20
N ASP A 164 -6.61 65.63 -7.52
CA ASP A 164 -7.58 66.68 -7.19
C ASP A 164 -7.28 67.27 -5.79
#